data_AF-A0A9P7NAU5-F1
#
_entry.id   AF-A0A9P7NAU5-F1
#
_cell.length_a   1.000
_cell.length_b   1.000
_cell.length_c   1.000
_cell.angle_alpha   90.00
_cell.angle_beta   90.00
_cell.angle_gamma   90.00
#
_symmetry.space_group_name_H-M   'P 1'
#
loop_
_entity.id
_entity.type
_entity.pdbx_description
1 polymer ?
#
loop_
_entity_poly.entity_id
_entity_poly.type
_entity_poly.pdbx_seq_one_letter_code
_entity_poly.pdbx_strand_id
1 'polypeptide(L)'
;MGFIGRHLLHGIIETHVLHHYVSSIPFYNADEASEAIKPVMGKHYRSETKDGPVGFIRALWKSARWCQWVEPSADAQGAGKGVLFFRNRNGLGTKPISMKAQ
;
A
#
# COMPACT_ATOMS: atom_id res chain seq x y z
N MET A 1 -14.77 -1.12 -5.20
CA MET A 1 -15.11 -2.20 -6.16
C MET A 1 -16.61 -2.46 -6.28
N GLY A 2 -17.49 -1.57 -5.77
CA GLY A 2 -18.94 -1.67 -5.97
C GLY A 2 -19.46 -3.02 -5.50
N PHE A 3 -20.27 -3.67 -6.34
CA PHE A 3 -20.87 -4.98 -6.05
C PHE A 3 -19.86 -6.06 -5.66
N ILE A 4 -18.77 -6.20 -6.43
CA ILE A 4 -17.73 -7.22 -6.17
C ILE A 4 -17.09 -6.99 -4.80
N GLY A 5 -16.74 -5.74 -4.50
CA GLY A 5 -16.13 -5.37 -3.23
C GLY A 5 -17.05 -5.68 -2.04
N ARG A 6 -18.32 -5.27 -2.13
CA ARG A 6 -19.28 -5.45 -1.04
C ARG A 6 -19.67 -6.91 -0.81
N HIS A 7 -19.91 -7.67 -1.87
CA HIS A 7 -20.52 -9.00 -1.75
C HIS A 7 -19.54 -10.16 -1.77
N LEU A 8 -18.39 -10.04 -2.44
CA LEU A 8 -17.39 -11.12 -2.47
C LEU A 8 -16.27 -10.89 -1.47
N LEU A 9 -15.93 -9.62 -1.20
CA LEU A 9 -14.77 -9.24 -0.41
C LEU A 9 -15.14 -8.50 0.88
N HIS A 10 -16.44 -8.42 1.21
CA HIS A 10 -16.95 -7.80 2.44
C HIS A 10 -16.43 -6.37 2.69
N GLY A 11 -16.17 -5.60 1.62
CA GLY A 11 -15.66 -4.23 1.70
C GLY A 11 -14.18 -4.11 2.09
N ILE A 12 -13.45 -5.21 2.25
CA ILE A 12 -12.08 -5.19 2.81
C ILE A 12 -11.07 -4.47 1.91
N ILE A 13 -11.32 -4.39 0.60
CA ILE A 13 -10.48 -3.63 -0.32
C ILE A 13 -10.69 -2.12 -0.12
N GLU A 14 -11.93 -1.71 0.10
CA GLU A 14 -12.30 -0.32 0.34
C GLU A 14 -11.78 0.20 1.68
N THR A 15 -11.80 -0.66 2.71
CA THR A 15 -11.38 -0.33 4.08
C THR A 15 -9.96 -0.85 4.40
N HIS A 16 -9.16 -1.17 3.38
CA HIS A 16 -7.87 -1.86 3.52
C HIS A 16 -6.89 -1.12 4.45
N VAL A 17 -6.84 0.22 4.36
CA VAL A 17 -5.98 1.05 5.22
C VAL A 17 -6.39 0.89 6.69
N LEU A 18 -7.68 1.02 6.99
CA LEU A 18 -8.20 0.82 8.34
C LEU A 18 -7.91 -0.59 8.83
N HIS A 19 -8.13 -1.61 8.00
CA HIS A 19 -7.89 -3.00 8.38
C HIS A 19 -6.43 -3.25 8.78
N HIS A 20 -5.45 -2.63 8.12
CA HIS A 20 -4.06 -2.77 8.56
C HIS A 20 -3.74 -2.02 9.86
N TYR A 21 -4.55 -1.03 10.24
CA TYR A 21 -4.41 -0.33 11.51
C TYR A 21 -5.13 -1.06 12.65
N VAL A 22 -6.33 -1.59 12.38
CA VAL A 22 -7.17 -2.35 13.31
C VAL A 22 -7.70 -3.58 12.58
N SER A 23 -6.90 -4.65 12.54
CA SER A 23 -7.24 -5.86 11.76
C SER A 23 -8.44 -6.63 12.29
N SER A 24 -8.79 -6.40 13.55
CA SER A 24 -9.95 -6.98 14.23
C SER A 24 -11.25 -6.19 14.05
N ILE A 25 -11.25 -5.09 13.29
CA ILE A 25 -12.47 -4.28 13.09
C ILE A 25 -13.55 -5.11 12.38
N PRO A 26 -14.79 -5.15 12.89
CA PRO A 26 -15.88 -5.82 12.18
C PRO A 26 -16.26 -5.06 10.90
N PHE A 27 -16.56 -5.81 9.82
CA PHE A 27 -16.88 -5.23 8.50
C PHE A 27 -18.04 -4.22 8.53
N TYR A 28 -19.01 -4.40 9.42
CA TYR A 28 -20.16 -3.50 9.53
C TYR A 28 -19.83 -2.13 10.16
N ASN A 29 -18.69 -1.99 10.85
CA ASN A 29 -18.17 -0.69 11.30
C ASN A 29 -16.97 -0.19 10.48
N ALA A 30 -16.44 -1.02 9.58
CA ALA A 30 -15.20 -0.71 8.87
C ALA A 30 -15.35 0.52 7.96
N ASP A 31 -16.52 0.74 7.36
CA ASP A 31 -16.80 1.93 6.54
C ASP A 31 -16.74 3.22 7.39
N GLU A 32 -17.48 3.26 8.49
CA GLU A 32 -17.52 4.41 9.42
C GLU A 32 -16.15 4.73 10.01
N ALA A 33 -15.45 3.71 10.51
CA ALA A 33 -14.12 3.88 11.08
C ALA A 33 -13.08 4.30 10.01
N SER A 34 -13.27 3.90 8.74
CA SER A 34 -12.40 4.33 7.65
C SER A 34 -12.58 5.81 7.35
N GLU A 35 -13.80 6.34 7.40
CA GLU A 35 -14.03 7.79 7.27
C GLU A 35 -13.47 8.56 8.46
N ALA A 36 -13.59 8.02 9.68
CA ALA A 36 -13.07 8.65 10.89
C ALA A 36 -11.53 8.75 10.92
N ILE A 37 -10.81 7.76 10.36
CA ILE A 37 -9.34 7.77 10.37
C ILE A 37 -8.72 8.65 9.28
N LYS A 38 -9.42 8.90 8.17
CA LYS A 38 -8.93 9.75 7.07
C LYS A 38 -8.47 11.15 7.52
N PRO A 39 -9.26 11.95 8.27
CA PRO A 39 -8.80 13.27 8.71
C PRO A 39 -7.63 13.19 9.71
N VAL A 40 -7.55 12.13 10.52
CA VAL A 40 -6.44 11.90 11.44
C VAL A 40 -5.14 11.62 10.69
N MET A 41 -5.19 10.78 9.65
CA MET A 41 -4.03 10.48 8.81
C MET A 41 -3.69 11.64 7.86
N GLY A 42 -4.67 12.42 7.44
CA GLY A 42 -4.52 13.56 6.53
C GLY A 42 -3.73 13.18 5.28
N LYS A 43 -2.62 13.90 5.04
CA LYS A 43 -1.73 13.66 3.89
C LYS A 43 -1.10 12.26 3.87
N HIS A 44 -1.08 11.56 4.99
CA HIS A 44 -0.50 10.22 5.11
C HIS A 44 -1.51 9.11 4.79
N TYR A 45 -2.80 9.43 4.66
CA TYR A 45 -3.76 8.47 4.13
C TYR A 45 -3.44 8.20 2.66
N ARG A 46 -3.19 6.93 2.30
CA ARG A 46 -2.83 6.53 0.94
C ARG A 46 -3.85 5.54 0.40
N SER A 47 -4.45 5.89 -0.73
CA SER A 47 -5.43 5.06 -1.42
C SER A 47 -5.32 5.23 -2.93
N GLU A 48 -5.41 4.14 -3.67
CA GLU A 48 -5.40 4.11 -5.13
C GLU A 48 -6.84 3.98 -5.70
N THR A 49 -7.78 4.73 -5.13
CA THR A 49 -9.21 4.71 -5.52
C THR A 49 -9.50 5.59 -6.73
N LYS A 50 -8.55 6.44 -7.12
CA LYS A 50 -8.65 7.27 -8.32
C LYS A 50 -8.79 6.39 -9.56
N ASP A 51 -9.62 6.79 -10.51
CA ASP A 51 -9.91 6.04 -11.75
C ASP A 51 -10.66 4.70 -11.55
N GLY A 52 -11.24 4.46 -10.37
CA GLY A 52 -12.12 3.32 -10.11
C GLY A 52 -11.45 1.95 -10.35
N PRO A 53 -12.13 0.98 -11.00
CA PRO A 53 -11.57 -0.35 -11.26
C PRO A 53 -10.27 -0.32 -12.07
N VAL A 54 -10.13 0.62 -13.02
CA VAL A 54 -8.91 0.78 -13.81
C VAL A 54 -7.74 1.22 -12.93
N GLY A 55 -7.99 2.14 -11.99
CA GLY A 55 -7.03 2.56 -10.99
C GLY A 55 -6.52 1.41 -10.14
N PHE A 56 -7.42 0.54 -9.69
CA PHE A 56 -7.07 -0.66 -8.92
C PHE A 56 -6.17 -1.62 -9.70
N ILE A 57 -6.53 -1.97 -10.94
CA ILE A 57 -5.71 -2.86 -11.77
C ILE A 57 -4.34 -2.24 -12.03
N ARG A 58 -4.29 -0.92 -12.26
CA ARG A 58 -3.03 -0.17 -12.40
C ARG A 58 -2.20 -0.22 -11.10
N ALA A 59 -2.83 -0.10 -9.94
CA ALA A 59 -2.15 -0.18 -8.64
C ALA A 59 -1.56 -1.56 -8.41
N LEU A 60 -2.31 -2.64 -8.69
CA LEU A 60 -1.80 -4.01 -8.64
C LEU A 60 -0.58 -4.20 -9.56
N TRP A 61 -0.68 -3.74 -10.81
CA TRP A 61 0.42 -3.80 -11.78
C TRP A 61 1.66 -3.05 -11.29
N LYS A 62 1.47 -1.83 -10.76
CA LYS A 62 2.56 -1.03 -10.18
C LYS A 62 3.20 -1.77 -9.01
N SER A 63 2.43 -2.23 -8.03
CA SER A 63 2.95 -2.92 -6.85
C SER A 63 3.76 -4.16 -7.22
N ALA A 64 3.24 -5.00 -8.13
CA ALA A 64 3.95 -6.20 -8.59
C ALA A 64 5.30 -5.88 -9.28
N ARG A 65 5.40 -4.71 -9.92
CA ARG A 65 6.62 -4.28 -10.63
C ARG A 65 7.58 -3.46 -9.78
N TRP A 66 7.08 -2.73 -8.77
CA TRP A 66 7.87 -1.82 -7.95
C TRP A 66 8.34 -2.46 -6.64
N CYS A 67 7.56 -3.38 -6.08
CA CYS A 67 7.73 -3.90 -4.72
C CYS A 67 8.13 -5.38 -4.73
N GLN A 68 9.34 -5.69 -5.21
CA GLN A 68 9.79 -7.09 -5.38
C GLN A 68 10.60 -7.61 -4.18
N TRP A 69 11.44 -6.76 -3.58
CA TRP A 69 12.16 -7.07 -2.32
C TRP A 69 12.40 -5.78 -1.53
N VAL A 70 12.89 -5.90 -0.30
CA VAL A 70 13.28 -4.76 0.54
C VAL A 70 14.77 -4.84 0.89
N GLU A 71 15.41 -3.69 1.02
CA GLU A 71 16.79 -3.56 1.47
C GLU A 71 17.00 -2.21 2.19
N PRO A 72 18.09 -2.04 2.95
CA PRO A 72 18.42 -0.77 3.56
C PRO A 72 18.55 0.34 2.52
N SER A 73 18.44 1.59 2.96
CA SER A 73 18.82 2.73 2.12
C SER A 73 20.32 3.00 2.27
N ALA A 74 21.06 3.09 1.16
CA ALA A 74 22.52 3.24 1.15
C ALA A 74 22.99 4.42 2.02
N ASP A 75 22.28 5.54 1.94
CA ASP A 75 22.65 6.79 2.61
C ASP A 75 21.97 7.00 3.96
N ALA A 76 21.21 6.00 4.46
CA ALA A 76 20.45 6.17 5.71
C ALA A 76 21.36 6.12 6.94
N GLN A 77 21.27 7.16 7.77
CA GLN A 77 22.03 7.30 9.01
C GLN A 77 21.10 7.35 10.23
N GLY A 78 21.68 7.15 11.42
CA GLY A 78 20.94 7.20 12.69
C GLY A 78 19.75 6.23 12.73
N ALA A 79 18.59 6.74 13.14
CA ALA A 79 17.34 5.97 13.21
C ALA A 79 16.89 5.41 11.85
N GLY A 80 17.34 6.00 10.73
CA GLY A 80 17.00 5.53 9.39
C GLY A 80 17.71 4.23 8.97
N LYS A 81 18.81 3.84 9.64
CA LYS A 81 19.63 2.67 9.27
C LYS A 81 18.86 1.34 9.35
N GLY A 82 17.84 1.27 10.20
CA GLY A 82 16.97 0.10 10.33
C GLY A 82 15.75 0.10 9.39
N VAL A 83 15.53 1.18 8.63
CA VAL A 83 14.35 1.31 7.76
C VAL A 83 14.66 0.73 6.39
N LEU A 84 13.87 -0.26 5.98
CA LEU A 84 13.99 -0.91 4.67
C LEU A 84 12.97 -0.33 3.70
N PHE A 85 13.35 -0.21 2.43
CA PHE A 85 12.48 0.27 1.37
C PHE A 85 12.42 -0.74 0.21
N PHE A 86 11.30 -0.76 -0.49
CA PHE A 86 11.10 -1.63 -1.64
C PHE A 86 12.05 -1.30 -2.80
N ARG A 87 12.40 -2.35 -3.57
CA ARG A 87 13.22 -2.33 -4.78
C ARG A 87 12.66 -3.31 -5.81
N ASN A 88 13.18 -3.20 -7.03
CA ASN A 88 12.84 -4.08 -8.14
C ASN A 88 13.96 -4.15 -9.18
N ARG A 89 13.93 -5.21 -10.00
CA ARG A 89 14.84 -5.41 -11.14
C ARG A 89 14.43 -4.64 -12.39
N ASN A 90 13.28 -3.95 -12.35
CA ASN A 90 12.70 -3.25 -13.49
C ASN A 90 13.26 -1.82 -13.65
N GLY A 91 14.15 -1.37 -12.76
CA GLY A 91 14.70 -0.01 -12.77
C GLY A 91 13.70 1.08 -12.37
N LEU A 92 12.64 0.72 -11.65
CA LEU A 92 11.58 1.64 -11.24
C LEU A 92 11.81 2.13 -9.80
N GLY A 93 11.66 3.43 -9.54
CA GLY A 93 11.84 3.99 -8.19
C GLY A 93 13.30 3.99 -7.71
N THR A 94 13.52 3.70 -6.42
CA THR A 94 14.86 3.72 -5.81
C THR A 94 15.72 2.57 -6.33
N LYS A 95 16.96 2.89 -6.75
CA LYS A 95 17.90 1.90 -7.28
C LYS A 95 18.36 0.92 -6.18
N PRO A 96 18.61 -0.36 -6.51
CA PRO A 96 19.18 -1.30 -5.57
C PRO A 96 20.63 -0.97 -5.18
N ILE A 97 21.03 -1.27 -3.94
CA ILE A 97 22.39 -1.07 -3.42
C ILE A 97 23.41 -1.90 -4.20
N SER A 98 23.08 -3.16 -4.48
CA SER A 98 23.92 -4.07 -5.25
C SER A 98 23.06 -4.75 -6.30
N MET A 99 23.02 -4.17 -7.50
CA MET A 99 22.65 -4.94 -8.67
C MET A 99 23.87 -5.78 -9.05
N LYS A 100 23.97 -7.03 -8.56
CA LYS A 100 24.80 -7.99 -9.29
C LYS A 100 24.16 -8.13 -10.67
N ALA A 101 24.83 -7.61 -11.69
CA ALA A 101 24.50 -7.94 -13.07
C ALA A 101 24.48 -9.46 -13.17
N GLN A 102 23.30 -10.02 -13.51
CA GLN A 102 23.23 -11.38 -14.01
C GLN A 102 23.64 -11.38 -15.48
#